data_AF-A0A843GNG4-F1
#
_entry.id   AF-A0A843GNG4-F1
#
_cell.length_a   1.000
_cell.length_b   1.000
_cell.length_c   1.000
_cell.angle_alpha   90.00
_cell.angle_beta   90.00
_cell.angle_gamma   90.00
#
_symmetry.space_group_name_H-M   'P 1'
#
loop_
_entity.id
_entity.type
_entity.pdbx_description
1 polymer ?
#
loop_
_entity_poly.entity_id
_entity_poly.type
_entity_poly.pdbx_seq_one_letter_code
_entity_poly.pdbx_strand_id
1 'polypeptide(L)'
;MAIVAETRLFPPIITPYLPAKNIESVNTGIDILFDINELNDESIIEEIHVIITRQSNYKSLFNSDYPLGIYPIAATSEILEAGVVHVPETILTCSQLNFNEYYKVQLRFSSIEACVGLTGAALSDALLNESNMAQFSEWSSVSAMRFIAEPTMTLRGNIEGDSNIMTPNNSSPYKLTSHYLEVSGRFTKEGTTNVILDTKTFNKKDDKEYLSTWKIEVLDPNNEVLVDSGTQVVNYRGSTINEIKYNVPYYFETNINYKVVLTITTANLYTTSFEYTVKTEKEDNNWGSQTDINEYTSLDSVIGKVNISFEAPQGQTVPAGGKLVVRRASRDDNFTYWTQIWSYSITTPISDSAPVVFDDFTIESGNIYKYAITYTNSSDESYSITEGPILSIFDHAFLTGEGTQLCVKFNPNINSFKINVSDNNVTTIGGKTPFINRNGNMYYRSFALTGTIAYEMDVEHQFATRSSIYGEWINVYGSYFVNRYINQQNDRITQREFRELVMDFLYSDKPKLFRSTPEGNILVRLTDVSLTPNQQLGRMIYDFSCVATEIGDCSIENYKLYEIQDFGE
;
A
#
# COMPACT_ATOMS: atom_id res chain seq x y z
N MET A 1 -25.39 6.72 64.03
CA MET A 1 -24.23 6.10 63.39
C MET A 1 -24.33 6.47 61.91
N ALA A 2 -23.72 7.59 61.53
CA ALA A 2 -23.76 8.05 60.15
C ALA A 2 -22.78 7.18 59.35
N ILE A 3 -23.28 6.52 58.31
CA ILE A 3 -22.45 5.84 57.33
C ILE A 3 -21.72 6.97 56.60
N VAL A 4 -20.46 7.19 56.93
CA VAL A 4 -19.55 7.99 56.11
C VAL A 4 -19.41 7.18 54.83
N ALA A 5 -19.99 7.66 53.74
CA ALA A 5 -19.64 7.16 52.43
C ALA A 5 -18.15 7.47 52.24
N GLU A 6 -17.29 6.46 52.34
CA GLU A 6 -15.91 6.58 51.88
C GLU A 6 -15.98 6.99 50.41
N THR A 7 -15.59 8.22 50.11
CA THR A 7 -15.35 8.70 48.74
C THR A 7 -14.24 7.85 48.14
N ARG A 8 -14.61 6.73 47.52
CA ARG A 8 -13.67 5.86 46.82
C ARG A 8 -13.46 6.40 45.41
N LEU A 9 -12.30 7.03 45.20
CA LEU A 9 -11.82 7.32 43.86
C LEU A 9 -11.40 6.03 43.15
N PHE A 10 -11.91 5.84 41.95
CA PHE A 10 -11.43 4.83 41.01
C PHE A 10 -10.14 5.28 40.34
N PRO A 11 -9.24 4.35 39.99
CA PRO A 11 -7.99 4.69 39.31
C PRO A 11 -8.25 5.34 37.93
N PRO A 12 -7.37 6.24 37.47
CA PRO A 12 -7.35 6.70 36.09
C PRO A 12 -7.19 5.53 35.12
N ILE A 13 -7.84 5.64 33.97
CA ILE A 13 -7.73 4.68 32.88
C ILE A 13 -6.62 5.17 31.95
N ILE A 14 -5.62 4.32 31.71
CA ILE A 14 -4.52 4.62 30.79
C ILE A 14 -4.37 3.48 29.78
N THR A 15 -4.07 3.83 28.53
CA THR A 15 -3.85 2.82 27.49
C THR A 15 -2.64 1.95 27.83
N PRO A 16 -2.63 0.65 27.48
CA PRO A 16 -1.49 -0.22 27.77
C PRO A 16 -0.16 0.23 27.12
N TYR A 17 -0.26 0.98 26.02
CA TYR A 17 0.88 1.55 25.30
C TYR A 17 0.59 3.02 25.01
N LEU A 18 1.48 3.89 25.47
CA LEU A 18 1.50 5.29 25.04
C LEU A 18 2.33 5.40 23.75
N PRO A 19 1.98 6.35 22.85
CA PRO A 19 2.83 6.71 21.73
C PRO A 19 4.27 6.98 22.20
N ALA A 20 5.25 6.46 21.46
CA ALA A 20 6.63 6.81 21.71
C ALA A 20 6.82 8.34 21.68
N LYS A 21 7.80 8.83 22.42
CA LYS A 21 8.12 10.26 22.50
C LYS A 21 9.45 10.53 21.82
N ASN A 22 9.52 11.63 21.08
CA ASN A 22 10.78 12.10 20.56
C ASN A 22 11.67 12.49 21.77
N ILE A 23 12.89 11.96 21.81
CA ILE A 23 13.81 12.28 22.89
C ILE A 23 14.15 13.78 22.93
N GLU A 24 14.12 14.46 21.78
CA GLU A 24 14.38 15.90 21.67
C GLU A 24 13.23 16.75 22.22
N SER A 25 12.00 16.24 22.16
CA SER A 25 10.84 16.91 22.78
C SER A 25 10.83 16.78 24.30
N VAL A 26 11.66 15.92 24.90
CA VAL A 26 11.77 15.84 26.37
C VAL A 26 12.19 17.18 26.96
N ASN A 27 12.89 18.03 26.21
CA ASN A 27 13.21 19.40 26.63
C ASN A 27 11.96 20.29 26.85
N THR A 28 10.79 19.82 26.45
CA THR A 28 9.51 20.51 26.68
C THR A 28 8.65 19.81 27.72
N GLY A 29 9.07 18.65 28.25
CA GLY A 29 8.31 17.81 29.17
C GLY A 29 7.71 16.55 28.52
N ILE A 30 6.92 15.80 29.30
CA ILE A 30 6.24 14.57 28.89
C ILE A 30 4.74 14.70 29.16
N ASP A 31 3.94 14.62 28.10
CA ASP A 31 2.48 14.52 28.21
C ASP A 31 2.03 13.07 28.30
N ILE A 32 1.22 12.78 29.32
CA ILE A 32 0.62 11.48 29.61
C ILE A 32 -0.89 11.61 29.48
N LEU A 33 -1.49 10.87 28.54
CA LEU A 33 -2.93 10.84 28.35
C LEU A 33 -3.59 9.85 29.31
N PHE A 34 -4.76 10.21 29.82
CA PHE A 34 -5.58 9.37 30.69
C PHE A 34 -7.06 9.71 30.53
N ASP A 35 -7.91 8.74 30.84
CA ASP A 35 -9.36 8.94 30.95
C ASP A 35 -9.79 8.79 32.42
N ILE A 36 -10.84 9.53 32.77
CA ILE A 36 -11.47 9.44 34.09
C ILE A 36 -12.53 8.35 34.04
N ASN A 37 -12.52 7.45 35.03
CA ASN A 37 -13.54 6.43 35.15
C ASN A 37 -14.92 7.09 35.34
N GLU A 38 -15.95 6.62 34.63
CA GLU A 38 -17.32 7.15 34.71
C GLU A 38 -17.92 7.13 36.14
N LEU A 39 -17.33 6.35 37.05
CA LEU A 39 -17.73 6.27 38.46
C LEU A 39 -17.07 7.34 39.34
N ASN A 40 -16.12 8.11 38.82
CA ASN A 40 -15.56 9.27 39.49
C ASN A 40 -16.33 10.54 39.13
N ASP A 41 -16.53 11.41 40.11
CA ASP A 41 -16.93 12.80 39.88
C ASP A 41 -15.64 13.64 39.77
N GLU A 42 -15.50 14.44 38.70
CA GLU A 42 -14.31 15.26 38.49
C GLU A 42 -14.09 16.27 39.62
N SER A 43 -15.17 16.73 40.26
CA SER A 43 -15.11 17.72 41.33
C SER A 43 -14.47 17.22 42.63
N ILE A 44 -14.30 15.90 42.79
CA ILE A 44 -13.66 15.30 43.96
C ILE A 44 -12.19 14.93 43.70
N ILE A 45 -11.66 15.16 42.50
CA ILE A 45 -10.25 14.92 42.18
C ILE A 45 -9.50 16.23 42.38
N GLU A 46 -8.66 16.30 43.41
CA GLU A 46 -7.87 17.50 43.72
C GLU A 46 -6.41 17.38 43.26
N GLU A 47 -5.88 16.15 43.17
CA GLU A 47 -4.47 15.91 42.87
C GLU A 47 -4.27 14.60 42.07
N ILE A 48 -3.28 14.62 41.19
CA ILE A 48 -2.86 13.48 40.37
C ILE A 48 -1.40 13.15 40.70
N HIS A 49 -1.14 11.89 40.98
CA HIS A 49 0.20 11.36 41.22
C HIS A 49 0.69 10.61 39.98
N VAL A 50 1.92 10.92 39.57
CA VAL A 50 2.57 10.28 38.42
C VAL A 50 3.76 9.46 38.88
N ILE A 51 3.90 8.26 38.32
CA ILE A 51 5.13 7.45 38.37
C ILE A 51 5.61 7.21 36.96
N ILE A 52 6.90 7.45 36.72
CA ILE A 52 7.60 7.03 35.50
C ILE A 52 8.84 6.26 35.91
N THR A 53 8.89 4.97 35.59
CA THR A 53 10.03 4.10 35.94
C THR A 53 10.59 3.38 34.73
N ARG A 54 11.89 3.16 34.74
CA ARG A 54 12.59 2.39 33.72
C ARG A 54 12.27 0.90 33.86
N GLN A 55 11.85 0.22 32.79
CA GLN A 55 11.41 -1.18 32.89
C GLN A 55 12.53 -2.15 33.31
N SER A 56 13.79 -1.90 32.91
CA SER A 56 14.89 -2.84 33.19
C SER A 56 15.32 -2.89 34.65
N ASN A 57 15.20 -1.79 35.39
CA ASN A 57 15.75 -1.67 36.73
C ASN A 57 14.86 -0.93 37.73
N TYR A 58 13.64 -0.54 37.32
CA TYR A 58 12.64 0.13 38.14
C TYR A 58 13.08 1.46 38.76
N LYS A 59 14.16 2.07 38.24
CA LYS A 59 14.58 3.40 38.69
C LYS A 59 13.57 4.45 38.23
N SER A 60 13.21 5.34 39.14
CA SER A 60 12.40 6.53 38.85
C SER A 60 13.12 7.41 37.82
N LEU A 61 12.36 7.94 36.87
CA LEU A 61 12.86 8.95 35.95
C LEU A 61 12.92 10.34 36.62
N PHE A 62 12.23 10.57 37.75
CA PHE A 62 12.27 11.85 38.44
C PHE A 62 13.61 12.09 39.16
N ASN A 63 13.97 13.36 39.30
CA ASN A 63 15.18 13.82 39.97
C ASN A 63 15.14 13.53 41.49
N SER A 64 16.21 13.89 42.20
CA SER A 64 16.34 13.64 43.65
C SER A 64 15.33 14.36 44.53
N ASP A 65 14.62 15.36 44.00
CA ASP A 65 13.57 16.08 44.73
C ASP A 65 12.34 15.20 44.96
N TYR A 66 12.21 14.11 44.21
CA TYR A 66 11.12 13.12 44.32
C TYR A 66 11.67 11.75 44.72
N PRO A 67 12.11 11.57 45.99
CA PRO A 67 12.84 10.38 46.44
C PRO A 67 12.03 9.07 46.36
N LEU A 68 10.69 9.16 46.42
CA LEU A 68 9.79 8.01 46.24
C LEU A 68 9.42 7.76 44.76
N GLY A 69 9.91 8.58 43.83
CA GLY A 69 9.62 8.47 42.41
C GLY A 69 8.16 8.79 42.04
N ILE A 70 7.49 9.58 42.88
CA ILE A 70 6.11 10.04 42.68
C ILE A 70 6.14 11.56 42.50
N TYR A 71 5.54 12.05 41.41
CA TYR A 71 5.36 13.46 41.15
C TYR A 71 3.88 13.85 41.33
N PRO A 72 3.52 14.66 42.34
CA PRO A 72 2.17 15.17 42.54
C PRO A 72 1.90 16.43 41.71
N ILE A 73 0.70 16.52 41.15
CA ILE A 73 0.23 17.61 40.29
C ILE A 73 -1.19 17.98 40.70
N ALA A 74 -1.50 19.27 40.79
CA ALA A 74 -2.87 19.72 41.06
C ALA A 74 -3.79 19.35 39.90
N ALA A 75 -4.95 18.76 40.20
CA ALA A 75 -5.96 18.41 39.20
C ALA A 75 -6.81 19.64 38.87
N THR A 76 -6.35 20.45 37.92
CA THR A 76 -7.14 21.58 37.43
C THR A 76 -8.24 21.10 36.48
N SER A 77 -9.32 21.88 36.33
CA SER A 77 -10.39 21.58 35.38
C SER A 77 -9.86 21.37 33.95
N GLU A 78 -8.85 22.16 33.56
CA GLU A 78 -8.20 22.04 32.25
C GLU A 78 -7.50 20.69 32.06
N ILE A 79 -6.82 20.18 33.09
CA ILE A 79 -6.14 18.87 33.05
C ILE A 79 -7.16 17.74 32.96
N LEU A 80 -8.24 17.82 33.75
CA LEU A 80 -9.27 16.79 33.81
C LEU A 80 -10.10 16.75 32.52
N GLU A 81 -10.50 17.91 31.98
CA GLU A 81 -11.22 18.02 30.71
C GLU A 81 -10.36 17.58 29.51
N ALA A 82 -9.08 17.93 29.50
CA ALA A 82 -8.17 17.52 28.43
C ALA A 82 -7.76 16.04 28.52
N GLY A 83 -7.82 15.45 29.71
CA GLY A 83 -7.30 14.11 29.97
C GLY A 83 -5.79 14.01 29.77
N VAL A 84 -5.04 15.08 30.04
CA VAL A 84 -3.58 15.14 29.81
C VAL A 84 -2.85 15.68 31.03
N VAL A 85 -1.91 14.88 31.54
CA VAL A 85 -0.95 15.31 32.56
C VAL A 85 0.37 15.69 31.91
N HIS A 86 0.83 16.92 32.16
CA HIS A 86 2.13 17.39 31.73
C HIS A 86 3.19 17.24 32.84
N VAL A 87 4.27 16.53 32.54
CA VAL A 87 5.43 16.35 33.42
C VAL A 87 6.59 17.21 32.90
N PRO A 88 6.99 18.30 33.59
CA PRO A 88 7.97 19.24 33.06
C PRO A 88 9.38 18.63 32.97
N GLU A 89 10.20 19.13 32.04
CA GLU A 89 11.58 18.64 31.85
C GLU A 89 12.45 18.78 33.10
N THR A 90 12.20 19.81 33.91
CA THR A 90 13.06 20.24 35.02
C THR A 90 13.11 19.24 36.17
N ILE A 91 12.11 18.36 36.24
CA ILE A 91 12.01 17.32 37.26
C ILE A 91 12.46 15.94 36.76
N LEU A 92 12.79 15.82 35.46
CA LEU A 92 13.23 14.57 34.86
C LEU A 92 14.75 14.43 34.95
N THR A 93 15.21 13.22 35.26
CA THR A 93 16.63 12.85 35.18
C THR A 93 16.94 12.38 33.76
N CYS A 94 17.04 13.31 32.82
CA CYS A 94 17.24 13.01 31.39
C CYS A 94 18.47 12.13 31.09
N SER A 95 19.50 12.16 31.95
CA SER A 95 20.67 11.27 31.85
C SER A 95 20.34 9.78 32.00
N GLN A 96 19.18 9.43 32.56
CA GLN A 96 18.70 8.04 32.68
C GLN A 96 17.96 7.54 31.42
N LEU A 97 17.64 8.42 30.46
CA LEU A 97 16.95 8.04 29.23
C LEU A 97 17.83 7.15 28.34
N ASN A 98 17.24 6.17 27.66
CA ASN A 98 17.93 5.32 26.67
C ASN A 98 17.01 5.05 25.48
N PHE A 99 17.61 4.91 24.30
CA PHE A 99 16.92 4.28 23.17
C PHE A 99 16.73 2.79 23.42
N ASN A 100 15.74 2.20 22.73
CA ASN A 100 15.45 0.76 22.78
C ASN A 100 15.02 0.25 24.16
N GLU A 101 14.43 1.12 24.96
CA GLU A 101 13.98 0.77 26.29
C GLU A 101 12.59 1.32 26.58
N TYR A 102 11.82 0.52 27.33
CA TYR A 102 10.49 0.87 27.77
C TYR A 102 10.51 1.50 29.17
N TYR A 103 9.60 2.44 29.35
CA TYR A 103 9.32 3.13 30.60
C TYR A 103 7.88 2.83 30.97
N LYS A 104 7.69 2.44 32.24
CA LYS A 104 6.40 2.14 32.83
C LYS A 104 5.83 3.41 33.43
N VAL A 105 4.63 3.77 33.01
CA VAL A 105 3.88 4.93 33.48
C VAL A 105 2.66 4.44 34.25
N GLN A 106 2.44 5.04 35.43
CA GLN A 106 1.22 4.82 36.22
C GLN A 106 0.76 6.15 36.81
N LEU A 107 -0.56 6.28 36.93
CA LEU A 107 -1.23 7.42 37.51
C LEU A 107 -2.13 6.97 38.65
N ARG A 108 -2.40 7.85 39.62
CA ARG A 108 -3.51 7.70 40.57
C ARG A 108 -4.07 9.06 40.94
N PHE A 109 -5.32 9.08 41.38
CA PHE A 109 -5.99 10.28 41.87
C PHE A 109 -5.90 10.39 43.39
N SER A 110 -6.09 11.61 43.89
CA SER A 110 -6.24 11.94 45.30
C SER A 110 -7.41 12.93 45.45
N SER A 111 -8.24 12.73 46.47
CA SER A 111 -9.34 13.65 46.79
C SER A 111 -8.93 14.80 47.71
N ILE A 112 -7.63 14.93 47.97
CA ILE A 112 -7.04 16.03 48.72
C ILE A 112 -5.78 16.54 48.00
N GLU A 113 -5.59 17.85 47.98
CA GLU A 113 -4.34 18.48 47.51
C GLU A 113 -3.29 18.51 48.65
N ALA A 114 -2.73 17.35 49.00
CA ALA A 114 -1.83 17.21 50.16
C ALA A 114 -0.33 17.20 49.82
N CYS A 115 0.01 16.90 48.57
CA CYS A 115 1.39 16.65 48.13
C CYS A 115 1.89 17.67 47.09
N VAL A 116 1.00 18.39 46.40
CA VAL A 116 1.36 19.39 45.38
C VAL A 116 2.37 20.41 45.93
N GLY A 117 3.44 20.64 45.16
CA GLY A 117 4.50 21.59 45.48
C GLY A 117 5.48 21.13 46.58
N LEU A 118 5.25 19.99 47.23
CA LEU A 118 6.21 19.42 48.19
C LEU A 118 7.33 18.67 47.48
N THR A 119 8.52 18.69 48.07
CA THR A 119 9.70 17.93 47.62
C THR A 119 10.44 17.29 48.80
N GLY A 120 11.35 16.37 48.51
CA GLY A 120 12.25 15.75 49.48
C GLY A 120 11.53 14.99 50.60
N ALA A 121 11.96 15.25 51.84
CA ALA A 121 11.39 14.58 53.03
C ALA A 121 9.94 14.98 53.28
N ALA A 122 9.57 16.25 53.08
CA ALA A 122 8.20 16.72 53.30
C ALA A 122 7.20 16.02 52.39
N LEU A 123 7.56 15.81 51.12
CA LEU A 123 6.76 15.03 50.19
C LEU A 123 6.66 13.56 50.63
N SER A 124 7.78 12.96 51.06
CA SER A 124 7.80 11.57 51.52
C SER A 124 6.89 11.36 52.71
N ASP A 125 6.92 12.27 53.68
CA ASP A 125 6.08 12.23 54.88
C ASP A 125 4.59 12.40 54.51
N ALA A 126 4.26 13.29 53.56
CA ALA A 126 2.90 13.49 53.09
C ALA A 126 2.35 12.26 52.35
N LEU A 127 3.16 11.62 51.50
CA LEU A 127 2.78 10.42 50.73
C LEU A 127 2.61 9.17 51.61
N LEU A 128 3.35 9.09 52.72
CA LEU A 128 3.32 7.97 53.67
C LEU A 128 2.37 8.19 54.86
N ASN A 129 1.72 9.36 54.93
CA ASN A 129 0.74 9.65 55.97
C ASN A 129 -0.52 8.81 55.78
N GLU A 130 -0.91 8.01 56.77
CA GLU A 130 -2.07 7.11 56.70
C GLU A 130 -3.38 7.83 56.38
N SER A 131 -3.57 9.06 56.87
CA SER A 131 -4.78 9.84 56.60
C SER A 131 -4.87 10.30 55.15
N ASN A 132 -3.72 10.68 54.56
CA ASN A 132 -3.65 11.04 53.14
C ASN A 132 -3.79 9.80 52.26
N MET A 133 -3.15 8.69 52.65
CA MET A 133 -3.22 7.43 51.91
C MET A 133 -4.65 6.90 51.75
N ALA A 134 -5.51 7.12 52.75
CA ALA A 134 -6.92 6.76 52.69
C ALA A 134 -7.73 7.56 51.65
N GLN A 135 -7.20 8.69 51.16
CA GLN A 135 -7.82 9.55 50.14
C GLN A 135 -7.30 9.28 48.72
N PHE A 136 -6.34 8.36 48.57
CA PHE A 136 -5.76 8.02 47.27
C PHE A 136 -6.55 6.90 46.59
N SER A 137 -6.73 7.01 45.28
CA SER A 137 -7.19 5.88 44.47
C SER A 137 -6.12 4.79 44.41
N GLU A 138 -6.51 3.61 43.92
CA GLU A 138 -5.54 2.64 43.43
C GLU A 138 -4.73 3.23 42.26
N TRP A 139 -3.59 2.61 41.95
CA TRP A 139 -2.82 2.94 40.76
C TRP A 139 -3.52 2.43 39.51
N SER A 140 -3.40 3.17 38.41
CA SER A 140 -3.81 2.74 37.09
C SER A 140 -3.09 1.45 36.67
N SER A 141 -3.62 0.81 35.62
CA SER A 141 -2.86 -0.17 34.86
C SER A 141 -1.51 0.42 34.41
N VAL A 142 -0.52 -0.44 34.26
CA VAL A 142 0.79 -0.03 33.76
C VAL A 142 0.68 0.26 32.27
N SER A 143 1.08 1.47 31.88
CA SER A 143 1.30 1.81 30.48
C SER A 143 2.79 1.75 30.14
N ALA A 144 3.13 1.25 28.95
CA ALA A 144 4.49 1.27 28.44
C ALA A 144 4.67 2.39 27.41
N MET A 145 5.74 3.18 27.57
CA MET A 145 6.18 4.18 26.60
C MET A 145 7.66 3.98 26.25
N ARG A 146 8.09 4.55 25.13
CA ARG A 146 9.49 4.49 24.68
C ARG A 146 9.94 5.85 24.14
N PHE A 147 11.24 6.14 24.26
CA PHE A 147 11.84 7.29 23.61
C PHE A 147 12.51 6.88 22.29
N ILE A 148 12.34 7.71 21.28
CA ILE A 148 12.86 7.49 19.92
C ILE A 148 13.65 8.71 19.47
N ALA A 149 14.53 8.53 18.48
CA ALA A 149 15.11 9.66 17.79
C ALA A 149 14.04 10.34 16.92
N GLU A 150 14.15 11.66 16.72
CA GLU A 150 13.28 12.37 15.79
C GLU A 150 13.34 11.72 14.39
N PRO A 151 12.19 11.26 13.87
CA PRO A 151 12.13 10.75 12.50
C PRO A 151 12.50 11.84 11.49
N THR A 152 13.37 11.50 10.54
CA THR A 152 13.62 12.35 9.38
C THR A 152 13.18 11.64 8.11
N MET A 153 12.52 12.38 7.22
CA MET A 153 12.10 11.88 5.93
C MET A 153 12.60 12.79 4.82
N THR A 154 13.31 12.20 3.87
CA THR A 154 13.55 12.81 2.58
C THR A 154 12.73 12.06 1.55
N LEU A 155 11.98 12.80 0.74
CA LEU A 155 11.33 12.24 -0.44
C LEU A 155 12.21 12.52 -1.64
N ARG A 156 12.21 11.59 -2.58
CA ARG A 156 12.79 11.76 -3.90
C ARG A 156 11.67 11.69 -4.91
N GLY A 157 11.77 12.52 -5.93
CA GLY A 157 10.86 12.45 -7.05
C GLY A 157 11.49 12.99 -8.31
N ASN A 158 10.68 13.02 -9.35
CA ASN A 158 10.96 13.58 -10.66
C ASN A 158 10.90 15.12 -10.59
N ILE A 159 11.88 15.72 -9.92
CA ILE A 159 12.00 17.17 -9.72
C ILE A 159 13.23 17.73 -10.44
N GLU A 160 13.22 19.02 -10.78
CA GLU A 160 14.39 19.69 -11.37
C GLU A 160 15.50 19.91 -10.32
N GLY A 161 16.73 19.47 -10.63
CA GLY A 161 17.96 19.81 -9.88
C GLY A 161 18.87 18.62 -9.53
N ASP A 162 20.11 18.92 -9.09
CA ASP A 162 21.22 17.95 -8.95
C ASP A 162 21.02 16.82 -7.92
N SER A 163 20.00 16.88 -7.06
CA SER A 163 19.83 15.91 -5.97
C SER A 163 18.54 15.10 -5.98
N ASN A 164 17.54 15.47 -6.79
CA ASN A 164 16.19 14.87 -6.78
C ASN A 164 15.59 14.67 -5.37
N ILE A 165 16.02 15.45 -4.37
CA ILE A 165 15.60 15.31 -2.96
C ILE A 165 14.71 16.49 -2.57
N MET A 166 13.51 16.16 -2.10
CA MET A 166 12.58 17.06 -1.44
C MET A 166 12.77 16.99 0.07
N THR A 167 12.94 18.15 0.69
CA THR A 167 12.97 18.35 2.14
C THR A 167 11.64 18.92 2.60
N PRO A 168 11.13 18.47 3.75
CA PRO A 168 9.85 18.92 4.27
C PRO A 168 9.86 20.40 4.66
N ASN A 169 8.68 21.03 4.63
CA ASN A 169 8.41 22.41 5.04
C ASN A 169 9.25 23.46 4.29
N ASN A 170 9.58 23.19 3.03
CA ASN A 170 10.33 24.14 2.20
C ASN A 170 9.45 25.36 1.85
N SER A 171 10.05 26.55 1.85
CA SER A 171 9.35 27.81 1.55
C SER A 171 9.10 28.01 0.05
N SER A 172 9.81 27.28 -0.81
CA SER A 172 9.65 27.32 -2.26
C SER A 172 9.17 25.98 -2.81
N PRO A 173 8.23 25.97 -3.78
CA PRO A 173 7.72 24.74 -4.36
C PRO A 173 8.80 24.03 -5.20
N TYR A 174 8.86 22.71 -5.07
CA TYR A 174 9.66 21.84 -5.94
C TYR A 174 9.04 21.78 -7.33
N LYS A 175 9.86 22.02 -8.35
CA LYS A 175 9.43 21.96 -9.75
C LYS A 175 9.48 20.52 -10.24
N LEU A 176 8.35 19.98 -10.66
CA LEU A 176 8.25 18.66 -11.27
C LEU A 176 8.73 18.71 -12.72
N THR A 177 9.47 17.69 -13.17
CA THR A 177 9.90 17.55 -14.57
C THR A 177 8.78 17.00 -15.48
N SER A 178 7.67 16.56 -14.88
CA SER A 178 6.46 16.10 -15.57
C SER A 178 5.19 16.47 -14.77
N HIS A 179 4.02 16.19 -15.34
CA HIS A 179 2.71 16.41 -14.70
C HIS A 179 2.32 15.34 -13.67
N TYR A 180 3.22 14.42 -13.34
CA TYR A 180 2.99 13.36 -12.35
C TYR A 180 4.07 13.42 -11.29
N LEU A 181 3.81 12.84 -10.12
CA LEU A 181 4.78 12.78 -9.04
C LEU A 181 5.05 11.32 -8.66
N GLU A 182 6.27 10.88 -8.89
CA GLU A 182 6.77 9.62 -8.35
C GLU A 182 7.49 9.92 -7.03
N VAL A 183 7.06 9.29 -5.94
CA VAL A 183 7.62 9.49 -4.61
C VAL A 183 8.40 8.24 -4.21
N SER A 184 9.68 8.41 -3.90
CA SER A 184 10.46 7.41 -3.20
C SER A 184 11.13 8.02 -1.97
N GLY A 185 10.83 7.50 -0.80
CA GLY A 185 11.33 8.02 0.47
C GLY A 185 12.07 6.95 1.24
N ARG A 186 12.97 7.38 2.14
CA ARG A 186 13.52 6.49 3.16
C ARG A 186 13.31 7.13 4.52
N PHE A 187 12.63 6.42 5.40
CA PHE A 187 12.63 6.71 6.82
C PHE A 187 14.07 6.56 7.31
N THR A 188 14.66 7.70 7.66
CA THR A 188 15.97 7.76 8.26
C THR A 188 15.88 8.36 9.64
N LYS A 189 16.92 8.09 10.41
CA LYS A 189 17.19 8.78 11.67
C LYS A 189 18.50 9.53 11.58
N GLU A 190 18.98 9.70 10.35
CA GLU A 190 20.27 10.30 10.07
C GLU A 190 20.14 11.80 10.26
N GLY A 191 20.74 12.26 11.35
CA GLY A 191 21.31 13.59 11.52
C GLY A 191 22.74 13.40 12.00
N THR A 192 23.65 14.26 11.57
CA THR A 192 25.08 14.21 11.93
C THR A 192 25.33 14.64 13.39
N THR A 193 24.31 15.19 14.04
CA THR A 193 24.39 15.72 15.39
C THR A 193 23.79 14.72 16.38
N ASN A 194 24.61 14.24 17.29
CA ASN A 194 24.12 13.55 18.48
C ASN A 194 23.17 14.48 19.24
N VAL A 195 22.13 13.91 19.85
CA VAL A 195 21.28 14.66 20.78
C VAL A 195 22.01 14.70 22.13
N ILE A 196 22.18 15.88 22.71
CA ILE A 196 22.76 16.02 24.05
C ILE A 196 21.64 16.46 24.97
N LEU A 197 21.32 15.62 25.95
CA LEU A 197 20.40 15.96 27.04
C LEU A 197 21.17 15.92 28.35
N ASP A 198 21.18 17.03 29.07
CA ASP A 198 21.98 17.22 30.29
C ASP A 198 23.46 16.85 30.03
N THR A 199 23.95 15.76 30.61
CA THR A 199 25.34 15.28 30.48
C THR A 199 25.49 14.10 29.52
N LYS A 200 24.40 13.62 28.91
CA LYS A 200 24.37 12.41 28.10
C LYS A 200 24.19 12.70 26.61
N THR A 201 25.05 12.04 25.83
CA THR A 201 25.02 12.07 24.37
C THR A 201 24.31 10.84 23.82
N PHE A 202 23.30 11.06 22.99
CA PHE A 202 22.52 10.04 22.30
C PHE A 202 22.90 10.00 20.82
N ASN A 203 23.37 8.85 20.37
CA ASN A 203 23.61 8.61 18.94
C ASN A 203 22.32 8.12 18.30
N LYS A 204 21.74 8.91 17.39
CA LYS A 204 20.47 8.56 16.70
C LYS A 204 20.55 7.22 15.96
N LYS A 205 21.74 6.78 15.56
CA LYS A 205 21.97 5.47 14.90
C LYS A 205 21.72 4.27 15.81
N ASP A 206 21.77 4.46 17.13
CA ASP A 206 21.54 3.37 18.08
C ASP A 206 20.05 3.03 18.23
N ASP A 207 19.15 3.95 17.86
CA ASP A 207 17.71 3.69 17.92
C ASP A 207 17.28 2.69 16.84
N LYS A 208 16.57 1.64 17.25
CA LYS A 208 16.03 0.57 16.39
C LYS A 208 14.55 0.72 16.04
N GLU A 209 13.93 1.88 16.30
CA GLU A 209 12.63 2.24 15.72
C GLU A 209 12.59 2.04 14.19
N TYR A 210 11.43 1.73 13.64
CA TYR A 210 11.25 1.58 12.19
C TYR A 210 9.86 2.04 11.79
N LEU A 211 9.67 2.28 10.49
CA LEU A 211 8.40 2.68 9.93
C LEU A 211 7.39 1.52 10.03
N SER A 212 6.19 1.78 10.54
CA SER A 212 5.10 0.81 10.59
C SER A 212 4.08 1.06 9.51
N THR A 213 3.59 2.29 9.42
CA THR A 213 2.65 2.70 8.39
C THR A 213 2.99 4.08 7.85
N TRP A 214 2.48 4.38 6.67
CA TRP A 214 2.56 5.71 6.08
C TRP A 214 1.30 6.01 5.27
N LYS A 215 1.04 7.29 5.04
CA LYS A 215 -0.09 7.82 4.28
C LYS A 215 0.41 9.04 3.51
N ILE A 216 0.11 9.12 2.22
CA ILE A 216 0.35 10.31 1.39
C ILE A 216 -1.00 10.90 1.00
N GLU A 217 -1.15 12.19 1.27
CA GLU A 217 -2.28 13.00 0.81
C GLU A 217 -1.76 14.09 -0.13
N VAL A 218 -2.49 14.33 -1.21
CA VAL A 218 -2.25 15.49 -2.09
C VAL A 218 -3.41 16.44 -1.92
N LEU A 219 -3.09 17.70 -1.59
CA LEU A 219 -4.06 18.76 -1.43
C LEU A 219 -3.87 19.83 -2.50
N ASP A 220 -5.00 20.37 -2.95
CA ASP A 220 -5.06 21.51 -3.85
C ASP A 220 -4.67 22.83 -3.12
N PRO A 221 -4.62 23.98 -3.83
CA PRO A 221 -4.37 25.28 -3.21
C PRO A 221 -5.40 25.69 -2.13
N ASN A 222 -6.61 25.12 -2.15
CA ASN A 222 -7.67 25.37 -1.18
C ASN A 222 -7.61 24.41 0.02
N ASN A 223 -6.65 23.48 0.04
CA ASN A 223 -6.51 22.37 1.00
C ASN A 223 -7.63 21.31 0.90
N GLU A 224 -8.27 21.16 -0.26
CA GLU A 224 -9.11 20.00 -0.54
C GLU A 224 -8.25 18.80 -0.92
N VAL A 225 -8.59 17.62 -0.37
CA VAL A 225 -7.86 16.38 -0.62
C VAL A 225 -8.21 15.84 -2.01
N LEU A 226 -7.23 15.83 -2.90
CA LEU A 226 -7.33 15.32 -4.27
C LEU A 226 -6.93 13.85 -4.36
N VAL A 227 -5.93 13.45 -3.57
CA VAL A 227 -5.44 12.07 -3.47
C VAL A 227 -5.31 11.71 -2.01
N ASP A 228 -5.76 10.51 -1.66
CA ASP A 228 -5.47 9.84 -0.41
C ASP A 228 -4.97 8.43 -0.72
N SER A 229 -3.72 8.12 -0.34
CA SER A 229 -3.17 6.78 -0.55
C SER A 229 -3.82 5.71 0.34
N GLY A 230 -4.62 6.10 1.32
CA GLY A 230 -4.97 5.29 2.47
C GLY A 230 -3.76 5.02 3.38
N THR A 231 -4.00 4.41 4.53
CA THR A 231 -2.91 3.94 5.40
C THR A 231 -2.26 2.71 4.80
N GLN A 232 -1.01 2.86 4.37
CA GLN A 232 -0.19 1.80 3.82
C GLN A 232 0.65 1.16 4.93
N VAL A 233 0.65 -0.17 4.99
CA VAL A 233 1.42 -0.95 5.99
C VAL A 233 2.75 -1.37 5.40
N VAL A 234 3.84 -1.15 6.13
CA VAL A 234 5.17 -1.57 5.69
C VAL A 234 5.34 -3.07 5.86
N ASN A 235 5.73 -3.77 4.79
CA ASN A 235 5.96 -5.21 4.82
C ASN A 235 7.26 -5.54 5.59
N TYR A 236 7.13 -6.27 6.71
CA TYR A 236 8.23 -6.61 7.61
C TYR A 236 9.21 -7.69 7.09
N ARG A 237 9.03 -8.17 5.86
CA ARG A 237 9.88 -9.21 5.25
C ARG A 237 10.74 -8.62 4.14
N GLY A 238 11.96 -8.19 4.47
CA GLY A 238 12.96 -7.80 3.47
C GLY A 238 13.85 -6.61 3.87
N SER A 239 14.69 -6.15 2.93
CA SER A 239 15.59 -5.00 3.09
C SER A 239 14.88 -3.63 3.03
N THR A 240 13.56 -3.60 2.85
CA THR A 240 12.75 -2.40 2.55
C THR A 240 12.00 -1.83 3.77
N ILE A 241 12.31 -2.27 5.00
CA ILE A 241 11.59 -1.96 6.26
C ILE A 241 11.50 -0.45 6.61
N ASN A 242 12.09 0.44 5.82
CA ASN A 242 12.05 1.89 5.99
C ASN A 242 11.90 2.64 4.66
N GLU A 243 11.44 1.97 3.60
CA GLU A 243 11.30 2.59 2.28
C GLU A 243 9.82 2.87 1.97
N ILE A 244 9.59 4.04 1.38
CA ILE A 244 8.30 4.45 0.83
C ILE A 244 8.48 4.50 -0.68
N LYS A 245 7.59 3.87 -1.43
CA LYS A 245 7.50 4.02 -2.88
C LYS A 245 6.03 4.19 -3.22
N TYR A 246 5.71 5.30 -3.87
CA TYR A 246 4.35 5.63 -4.21
C TYR A 246 4.31 6.49 -5.45
N ASN A 247 3.55 6.06 -6.45
CA ASN A 247 3.26 6.89 -7.61
C ASN A 247 1.97 7.63 -7.31
N VAL A 248 2.07 8.96 -7.23
CA VAL A 248 0.91 9.80 -6.95
C VAL A 248 0.00 9.79 -8.17
N PRO A 249 -1.23 9.30 -8.03
CA PRO A 249 -2.14 9.15 -9.14
C PRO A 249 -2.93 10.43 -9.42
N TYR A 250 -2.20 11.49 -9.69
CA TYR A 250 -2.78 12.79 -9.99
C TYR A 250 -2.01 13.47 -11.11
N TYR A 251 -2.76 14.01 -12.05
CA TYR A 251 -2.23 14.86 -13.11
C TYR A 251 -2.19 16.32 -12.61
N PHE A 252 -1.01 16.78 -12.24
CA PHE A 252 -0.79 18.13 -11.72
C PHE A 252 -0.95 19.18 -12.83
N GLU A 253 -1.79 20.18 -12.60
CA GLU A 253 -1.96 21.29 -13.54
C GLU A 253 -0.78 22.26 -13.51
N THR A 254 -0.44 22.82 -14.67
CA THR A 254 0.66 23.77 -14.83
C THR A 254 0.48 24.99 -13.95
N ASN A 255 1.58 25.42 -13.32
CA ASN A 255 1.69 26.64 -12.52
C ASN A 255 0.74 26.69 -11.30
N ILE A 256 0.24 25.54 -10.85
CA ILE A 256 -0.51 25.41 -9.60
C ILE A 256 0.38 24.77 -8.52
N ASN A 257 0.35 25.35 -7.31
CA ASN A 257 1.04 24.79 -6.16
C ASN A 257 0.15 23.77 -5.46
N TYR A 258 0.65 22.55 -5.33
CA TYR A 258 0.00 21.47 -4.61
C TYR A 258 0.79 21.13 -3.35
N LYS A 259 0.10 20.69 -2.31
CA LYS A 259 0.72 20.18 -1.09
C LYS A 259 0.69 18.66 -1.09
N VAL A 260 1.83 18.05 -0.80
CA VAL A 260 1.96 16.63 -0.58
C VAL A 260 2.26 16.44 0.91
N VAL A 261 1.31 15.86 1.63
CA VAL A 261 1.43 15.60 3.08
C VAL A 261 1.71 14.12 3.26
N LEU A 262 2.86 13.81 3.83
CA LEU A 262 3.25 12.47 4.21
C LEU A 262 3.09 12.30 5.72
N THR A 263 2.12 11.51 6.15
CA THR A 263 1.98 11.09 7.55
C THR A 263 2.63 9.72 7.73
N ILE A 264 3.43 9.57 8.78
CA ILE A 264 4.03 8.30 9.15
C ILE A 264 3.67 7.91 10.57
N THR A 265 3.57 6.60 10.81
CA THR A 265 3.51 6.03 12.15
C THR A 265 4.62 4.99 12.31
N THR A 266 5.39 5.09 13.39
CA THR A 266 6.47 4.15 13.71
C THR A 266 5.94 2.91 14.44
N ALA A 267 6.79 1.89 14.60
CA ALA A 267 6.43 0.66 15.31
C ALA A 267 5.97 0.87 16.75
N ASN A 268 6.50 1.91 17.40
CA ASN A 268 6.09 2.31 18.75
C ASN A 268 5.06 3.46 18.75
N LEU A 269 4.20 3.52 17.73
CA LEU A 269 3.01 4.39 17.66
C LEU A 269 3.30 5.90 17.63
N TYR A 270 4.54 6.32 17.39
CA TYR A 270 4.82 7.75 17.17
C TYR A 270 4.33 8.15 15.79
N THR A 271 3.49 9.19 15.73
CA THR A 271 2.93 9.71 14.48
C THR A 271 3.42 11.13 14.23
N THR A 272 3.86 11.40 13.00
CA THR A 272 4.27 12.75 12.55
C THR A 272 3.94 12.94 11.07
N SER A 273 3.85 14.19 10.64
CA SER A 273 3.53 14.56 9.25
C SER A 273 4.58 15.50 8.67
N PHE A 274 4.87 15.32 7.39
CA PHE A 274 5.81 16.09 6.61
C PHE A 274 5.08 16.72 5.42
N GLU A 275 5.15 18.04 5.27
CA GLU A 275 4.53 18.75 4.14
C GLU A 275 5.58 19.10 3.08
N TYR A 276 5.26 18.87 1.82
CA TYR A 276 6.08 19.24 0.66
C TYR A 276 5.21 20.03 -0.30
N THR A 277 5.72 21.14 -0.84
CA THR A 277 5.02 21.90 -1.89
C THR A 277 5.62 21.56 -3.24
N VAL A 278 4.78 21.16 -4.20
CA VAL A 278 5.19 20.82 -5.56
C VAL A 278 4.40 21.64 -6.58
N LYS A 279 4.99 21.87 -7.75
CA LYS A 279 4.31 22.45 -8.91
C LYS A 279 4.92 21.95 -10.21
N THR A 280 4.14 21.88 -11.27
CA THR A 280 4.67 21.73 -12.64
C THR A 280 4.80 23.13 -13.26
N GLU A 281 5.96 23.45 -13.85
CA GLU A 281 6.17 24.69 -14.62
C GLU A 281 6.21 24.43 -16.12
N LYS A 282 6.07 23.19 -16.55
CA LYS A 282 5.94 22.89 -17.97
C LYS A 282 4.56 23.36 -18.41
N GLU A 283 4.51 24.45 -19.18
CA GLU A 283 3.36 24.67 -20.05
C GLU A 283 3.20 23.40 -20.88
N ASP A 284 1.95 22.92 -21.00
CA ASP A 284 1.55 22.14 -22.16
C ASP A 284 1.91 22.99 -23.36
N ASN A 285 3.14 22.83 -23.82
CA ASN A 285 3.54 23.34 -25.08
C ASN A 285 2.68 22.57 -26.06
N ASN A 286 1.58 23.18 -26.46
CA ASN A 286 1.03 23.10 -27.80
C ASN A 286 2.10 23.61 -28.80
N TRP A 287 3.31 23.05 -28.74
CA TRP A 287 4.40 23.31 -29.64
C TRP A 287 4.53 22.13 -30.57
N GLY A 288 4.26 22.44 -31.83
CA GLY A 288 4.69 21.64 -32.95
C GLY A 288 3.82 20.42 -33.16
N SER A 289 2.86 20.56 -34.07
CA SER A 289 2.72 19.53 -35.08
C SER A 289 4.10 19.05 -35.56
N GLN A 290 4.26 17.71 -35.72
CA GLN A 290 5.31 16.98 -36.47
C GLN A 290 6.56 16.54 -35.64
N THR A 291 7.19 15.36 -35.80
CA THR A 291 7.19 14.32 -36.87
C THR A 291 8.00 13.04 -36.55
N ASP A 292 8.16 12.61 -35.28
CA ASP A 292 9.12 11.52 -35.03
C ASP A 292 8.46 10.13 -34.85
N ILE A 293 7.23 10.06 -34.32
CA ILE A 293 6.52 8.80 -34.08
C ILE A 293 5.04 8.94 -34.40
N ASN A 294 4.51 7.99 -35.18
CA ASN A 294 3.09 7.70 -35.32
C ASN A 294 2.67 6.69 -34.26
N GLU A 295 1.49 6.93 -33.68
CA GLU A 295 0.82 6.03 -32.74
C GLU A 295 -0.44 5.47 -33.40
N TYR A 296 -0.69 4.19 -33.13
CA TYR A 296 -1.99 3.59 -33.39
C TYR A 296 -2.46 2.82 -32.17
N THR A 297 -3.52 3.30 -31.52
CA THR A 297 -4.20 2.55 -30.47
C THR A 297 -5.53 1.98 -30.98
N SER A 298 -5.75 0.67 -30.84
CA SER A 298 -7.00 0.03 -31.27
C SER A 298 -7.40 -1.14 -30.40
N LEU A 299 -8.71 -1.26 -30.13
CA LEU A 299 -9.28 -2.42 -29.46
C LEU A 299 -9.40 -3.59 -30.44
N ASP A 300 -8.86 -4.73 -30.07
CA ASP A 300 -9.22 -6.02 -30.62
C ASP A 300 -10.23 -6.71 -29.69
N SER A 301 -11.50 -6.66 -30.09
CA SER A 301 -12.62 -7.24 -29.34
C SER A 301 -12.68 -8.77 -29.41
N VAL A 302 -12.03 -9.39 -30.40
CA VAL A 302 -12.04 -10.85 -30.59
C VAL A 302 -11.04 -11.50 -29.64
N ILE A 303 -9.87 -10.88 -29.50
CA ILE A 303 -8.80 -11.30 -28.59
C ILE A 303 -8.91 -10.62 -27.22
N GLY A 304 -9.72 -9.58 -27.08
CA GLY A 304 -9.89 -8.87 -25.81
C GLY A 304 -8.62 -8.15 -25.36
N LYS A 305 -7.96 -7.44 -26.27
CA LYS A 305 -6.74 -6.66 -25.98
C LYS A 305 -6.82 -5.28 -26.61
N VAL A 306 -6.05 -4.33 -26.09
CA VAL A 306 -5.76 -3.08 -26.80
C VAL A 306 -4.37 -3.20 -27.41
N ASN A 307 -4.28 -3.05 -28.72
CA ASN A 307 -3.03 -3.00 -29.46
C ASN A 307 -2.54 -1.56 -29.49
N ILE A 308 -1.28 -1.35 -29.12
CA ILE A 308 -0.60 -0.05 -29.17
C ILE A 308 0.63 -0.22 -30.05
N SER A 309 0.64 0.45 -31.20
CA SER A 309 1.74 0.42 -32.18
C SER A 309 2.47 1.76 -32.21
N PHE A 310 3.80 1.69 -32.29
CA PHE A 310 4.71 2.82 -32.47
C PHE A 310 5.49 2.65 -33.76
N GLU A 311 5.33 3.61 -34.68
CA GLU A 311 5.98 3.59 -35.98
C GLU A 311 6.69 4.91 -36.23
N ALA A 312 7.83 4.90 -36.92
CA ALA A 312 8.35 6.16 -37.45
C ALA A 312 7.44 6.65 -38.58
N PRO A 313 7.33 7.96 -38.82
CA PRO A 313 6.64 8.46 -40.00
C PRO A 313 7.25 7.91 -41.28
N GLN A 314 6.41 7.79 -42.31
CA GLN A 314 6.75 7.09 -43.54
C GLN A 314 8.11 7.54 -44.11
N GLY A 315 9.03 6.58 -44.30
CA GLY A 315 10.39 6.84 -44.79
C GLY A 315 11.36 7.49 -43.80
N GLN A 316 11.00 7.59 -42.52
CA GLN A 316 11.86 8.09 -41.44
C GLN A 316 12.25 6.98 -40.45
N THR A 317 13.15 7.30 -39.51
CA THR A 317 13.54 6.40 -38.42
C THR A 317 13.67 7.16 -37.11
N VAL A 318 13.16 6.60 -36.01
CA VAL A 318 13.47 7.07 -34.66
C VAL A 318 14.84 6.53 -34.28
N PRO A 319 15.81 7.38 -33.89
CA PRO A 319 17.14 6.92 -33.52
C PRO A 319 17.13 6.09 -32.23
N ALA A 320 18.11 5.20 -32.09
CA ALA A 320 18.35 4.46 -30.85
C ALA A 320 18.82 5.40 -29.73
N GLY A 321 18.50 5.07 -28.47
CA GLY A 321 18.95 5.82 -27.29
C GLY A 321 17.86 6.63 -26.55
N GLY A 322 16.58 6.30 -26.74
CA GLY A 322 15.47 6.86 -25.97
C GLY A 322 14.63 5.78 -25.25
N LYS A 323 13.64 6.20 -24.46
CA LYS A 323 12.69 5.32 -23.76
C LYS A 323 11.26 5.66 -24.16
N LEU A 324 10.47 4.63 -24.46
CA LEU A 324 9.01 4.70 -24.61
C LEU A 324 8.36 4.28 -23.29
N VAL A 325 7.33 5.00 -22.88
CA VAL A 325 6.53 4.70 -21.69
C VAL A 325 5.06 4.81 -22.03
N VAL A 326 4.30 3.75 -21.76
CA VAL A 326 2.84 3.75 -21.93
C VAL A 326 2.19 3.86 -20.56
N ARG A 327 1.29 4.84 -20.44
CA ARG A 327 0.43 5.05 -19.29
C ARG A 327 -1.03 4.87 -19.68
N ARG A 328 -1.83 4.40 -18.74
CA ARG A 328 -3.26 4.17 -18.91
C ARG A 328 -4.04 4.81 -17.78
N ALA A 329 -5.17 5.42 -18.13
CA ALA A 329 -6.17 5.89 -17.19
C ALA A 329 -7.53 5.27 -17.50
N SER A 330 -8.33 5.03 -16.45
CA SER A 330 -9.64 4.40 -16.55
C SER A 330 -10.78 5.41 -16.33
N ARG A 331 -12.00 5.06 -16.75
CA ARG A 331 -13.20 5.81 -16.41
C ARG A 331 -13.54 5.72 -14.92
N ASP A 332 -13.19 4.63 -14.24
CA ASP A 332 -13.54 4.43 -12.84
C ASP A 332 -12.94 5.53 -11.96
N ASP A 333 -11.75 6.02 -12.34
CA ASP A 333 -11.07 7.14 -11.70
C ASP A 333 -11.32 8.48 -12.40
N ASN A 334 -12.34 8.57 -13.27
CA ASN A 334 -12.63 9.75 -14.09
C ASN A 334 -11.41 10.27 -14.89
N PHE A 335 -10.52 9.38 -15.30
CA PHE A 335 -9.26 9.68 -15.98
C PHE A 335 -8.27 10.57 -15.20
N THR A 336 -8.37 10.64 -13.87
CA THR A 336 -7.42 11.39 -13.02
C THR A 336 -6.21 10.55 -12.64
N TYR A 337 -6.39 9.23 -12.46
CA TYR A 337 -5.34 8.25 -12.18
C TYR A 337 -4.68 7.79 -13.48
N TRP A 338 -3.37 8.04 -13.64
CA TRP A 338 -2.56 7.52 -14.75
C TRP A 338 -1.50 6.55 -14.25
N THR A 339 -1.62 5.27 -14.63
CA THR A 339 -0.67 4.23 -14.23
C THR A 339 0.28 3.89 -15.38
N GLN A 340 1.59 3.75 -15.11
CA GLN A 340 2.52 3.18 -16.09
C GLN A 340 2.31 1.67 -16.23
N ILE A 341 1.92 1.27 -17.44
CA ILE A 341 1.62 -0.13 -17.80
C ILE A 341 2.65 -0.76 -18.71
N TRP A 342 3.55 0.01 -19.32
CA TRP A 342 4.63 -0.54 -20.12
C TRP A 342 5.77 0.44 -20.32
N SER A 343 6.99 -0.08 -20.49
CA SER A 343 8.18 0.72 -20.81
C SER A 343 9.16 -0.03 -21.68
N TYR A 344 9.78 0.67 -22.63
CA TYR A 344 10.71 0.06 -23.58
C TYR A 344 11.87 0.97 -23.92
N SER A 345 13.09 0.44 -23.80
CA SER A 345 14.31 1.14 -24.21
C SER A 345 14.59 0.89 -25.69
N ILE A 346 14.68 1.98 -26.46
CA ILE A 346 14.93 1.93 -27.91
C ILE A 346 16.40 1.61 -28.13
N THR A 347 16.71 0.32 -28.29
CA THR A 347 18.07 -0.17 -28.57
C THR A 347 18.40 -0.19 -30.06
N THR A 348 17.38 -0.37 -30.91
CA THR A 348 17.47 -0.32 -32.36
C THR A 348 16.56 0.76 -32.92
N PRO A 349 16.93 1.44 -34.01
CA PRO A 349 16.05 2.43 -34.63
C PRO A 349 14.69 1.86 -35.01
N ILE A 350 13.62 2.61 -34.74
CA ILE A 350 12.24 2.25 -35.11
C ILE A 350 11.96 2.79 -36.52
N SER A 351 11.33 2.00 -37.39
CA SER A 351 10.92 2.43 -38.74
C SER A 351 9.45 2.09 -39.01
N ASP A 352 8.88 2.64 -40.08
CA ASP A 352 7.53 2.29 -40.56
C ASP A 352 7.39 0.80 -40.93
N SER A 353 8.45 0.17 -41.40
CA SER A 353 8.49 -1.26 -41.71
C SER A 353 8.75 -2.17 -40.50
N ALA A 354 9.08 -1.60 -39.34
CA ALA A 354 9.44 -2.32 -38.12
C ALA A 354 8.87 -1.62 -36.88
N PRO A 355 7.52 -1.64 -36.71
CA PRO A 355 6.86 -1.08 -35.54
C PRO A 355 7.29 -1.75 -34.25
N VAL A 356 7.26 -0.99 -33.17
CA VAL A 356 7.23 -1.54 -31.81
C VAL A 356 5.78 -1.70 -31.41
N VAL A 357 5.39 -2.89 -30.93
CA VAL A 357 4.00 -3.21 -30.57
C VAL A 357 3.94 -3.64 -29.11
N PHE A 358 2.96 -3.11 -28.40
CA PHE A 358 2.60 -3.52 -27.05
C PHE A 358 1.11 -3.90 -27.01
N ASP A 359 0.84 -5.08 -26.44
CA ASP A 359 -0.51 -5.60 -26.26
C ASP A 359 -0.91 -5.49 -24.79
N ASP A 360 -1.97 -4.73 -24.52
CA ASP A 360 -2.54 -4.62 -23.18
C ASP A 360 -3.66 -5.64 -22.97
N PHE A 361 -3.33 -6.74 -22.30
CA PHE A 361 -4.25 -7.80 -21.88
C PHE A 361 -4.85 -7.55 -20.48
N THR A 362 -4.56 -6.41 -19.85
CA THR A 362 -5.04 -6.12 -18.49
C THR A 362 -6.27 -5.22 -18.44
N ILE A 363 -6.85 -4.93 -19.61
CA ILE A 363 -8.10 -4.18 -19.75
C ILE A 363 -9.28 -5.00 -19.21
N GLU A 364 -10.28 -4.29 -18.68
CA GLU A 364 -11.56 -4.83 -18.27
C GLU A 364 -12.62 -4.55 -19.34
N SER A 365 -13.54 -5.50 -19.55
CA SER A 365 -14.66 -5.32 -20.47
C SER A 365 -15.75 -4.43 -19.84
N GLY A 366 -16.36 -3.58 -20.65
CA GLY A 366 -17.32 -2.56 -20.21
C GLY A 366 -16.68 -1.27 -19.68
N ASN A 367 -15.35 -1.21 -19.56
CA ASN A 367 -14.63 -0.04 -19.07
C ASN A 367 -14.13 0.84 -20.24
N ILE A 368 -13.83 2.11 -19.96
CA ILE A 368 -13.28 3.06 -20.93
C ILE A 368 -11.87 3.43 -20.49
N TYR A 369 -10.92 3.31 -21.42
CA TYR A 369 -9.51 3.63 -21.17
C TYR A 369 -9.04 4.80 -22.02
N LYS A 370 -8.12 5.59 -21.48
CA LYS A 370 -7.27 6.49 -22.25
C LYS A 370 -5.83 6.03 -22.09
N TYR A 371 -5.07 6.15 -23.18
CA TYR A 371 -3.66 5.84 -23.20
C TYR A 371 -2.88 7.13 -23.43
N ALA A 372 -1.77 7.26 -22.71
CA ALA A 372 -0.84 8.35 -22.85
C ALA A 372 0.54 7.76 -23.07
N ILE A 373 1.18 8.14 -24.16
CA ILE A 373 2.52 7.65 -24.50
C ILE A 373 3.51 8.77 -24.32
N THR A 374 4.60 8.44 -23.63
CA THR A 374 5.74 9.32 -23.44
C THR A 374 6.97 8.76 -24.14
N TYR A 375 7.50 9.51 -25.09
CA TYR A 375 8.86 9.30 -25.61
C TYR A 375 9.83 10.25 -24.92
N THR A 376 10.88 9.70 -24.32
CA THR A 376 12.00 10.47 -23.75
C THR A 376 13.24 10.22 -24.59
N ASN A 377 13.77 11.28 -25.22
CA ASN A 377 15.05 11.22 -25.91
C ASN A 377 16.21 11.41 -24.92
N SER A 378 17.44 11.13 -25.35
CA SER A 378 18.72 11.33 -24.63
C SER A 378 18.99 12.76 -24.09
N SER A 379 18.08 13.72 -24.32
CA SER A 379 18.13 15.11 -23.85
C SER A 379 16.99 15.47 -22.86
N ASP A 380 16.30 14.48 -22.28
CA ASP A 380 15.20 14.62 -21.29
C ASP A 380 13.92 15.36 -21.76
N GLU A 381 13.79 15.62 -23.06
CA GLU A 381 12.51 16.07 -23.64
C GLU A 381 11.52 14.91 -23.65
N SER A 382 10.33 15.14 -23.08
CA SER A 382 9.25 14.16 -22.95
C SER A 382 8.00 14.68 -23.64
N TYR A 383 7.48 13.89 -24.58
CA TYR A 383 6.30 14.23 -25.39
C TYR A 383 5.13 13.35 -24.97
N SER A 384 3.96 13.89 -24.65
CA SER A 384 2.77 13.09 -24.27
C SER A 384 1.71 13.15 -25.36
N ILE A 385 1.45 12.02 -26.02
CA ILE A 385 0.31 11.89 -26.93
C ILE A 385 -0.81 11.20 -26.15
N THR A 386 -2.02 11.76 -26.20
CA THR A 386 -3.22 11.16 -25.58
C THR A 386 -4.25 10.92 -26.66
N GLU A 387 -4.57 9.65 -26.94
CA GLU A 387 -5.66 9.32 -27.84
C GLU A 387 -7.03 9.48 -27.15
N GLY A 388 -8.08 9.50 -27.99
CA GLY A 388 -9.46 9.52 -27.52
C GLY A 388 -9.79 8.29 -26.65
N PRO A 389 -10.84 8.38 -25.81
CA PRO A 389 -11.26 7.27 -24.97
C PRO A 389 -11.67 6.05 -25.79
N ILE A 390 -11.21 4.87 -25.38
CA ILE A 390 -11.51 3.57 -26.01
C ILE A 390 -12.41 2.77 -25.06
N LEU A 391 -13.60 2.42 -25.54
CA LEU A 391 -14.50 1.52 -24.83
C LEU A 391 -14.05 0.07 -25.09
N SER A 392 -13.58 -0.61 -24.04
CA SER A 392 -13.18 -2.01 -24.09
C SER A 392 -14.41 -2.91 -23.95
N ILE A 393 -14.73 -3.69 -24.98
CA ILE A 393 -15.77 -4.74 -24.93
C ILE A 393 -15.25 -5.95 -25.72
N PHE A 394 -15.33 -7.14 -25.12
CA PHE A 394 -14.94 -8.39 -25.76
C PHE A 394 -15.95 -9.52 -25.50
N ASP A 395 -16.02 -10.48 -26.41
CA ASP A 395 -17.11 -11.48 -26.45
C ASP A 395 -16.84 -12.77 -25.66
N HIS A 396 -15.57 -13.01 -25.32
CA HIS A 396 -15.12 -14.28 -24.77
C HIS A 396 -14.52 -14.11 -23.38
N ALA A 397 -14.39 -15.22 -22.66
CA ALA A 397 -13.63 -15.26 -21.42
C ALA A 397 -12.17 -15.58 -21.71
N PHE A 398 -11.26 -14.99 -20.94
CA PHE A 398 -9.82 -15.16 -21.12
C PHE A 398 -9.14 -15.52 -19.81
N LEU A 399 -8.09 -16.33 -19.91
CA LEU A 399 -7.11 -16.54 -18.86
C LEU A 399 -5.77 -16.03 -19.36
N THR A 400 -5.28 -14.96 -18.76
CA THR A 400 -4.01 -14.32 -19.12
C THR A 400 -2.98 -14.59 -18.02
N GLY A 401 -1.77 -14.98 -18.42
CA GLY A 401 -0.67 -15.18 -17.49
C GLY A 401 0.61 -15.55 -18.22
N GLU A 402 1.75 -15.25 -17.61
CA GLU A 402 3.07 -15.61 -18.16
C GLU A 402 3.31 -15.01 -19.57
N GLY A 403 2.71 -13.84 -19.86
CA GLY A 403 2.82 -13.21 -21.18
C GLY A 403 2.00 -13.89 -22.29
N THR A 404 1.16 -14.86 -21.95
CA THR A 404 0.29 -15.57 -22.90
C THR A 404 -1.18 -15.44 -22.52
N GLN A 405 -2.06 -15.72 -23.48
CA GLN A 405 -3.48 -15.63 -23.25
C GLN A 405 -4.26 -16.79 -23.84
N LEU A 406 -4.97 -17.51 -22.98
CA LEU A 406 -5.89 -18.57 -23.37
C LEU A 406 -7.33 -18.03 -23.51
N CYS A 407 -7.90 -18.15 -24.71
CA CYS A 407 -9.29 -17.74 -24.99
C CYS A 407 -10.29 -18.89 -24.73
N VAL A 408 -11.09 -18.80 -23.66
CA VAL A 408 -12.11 -19.80 -23.29
C VAL A 408 -13.40 -19.56 -24.08
N LYS A 409 -13.36 -19.87 -25.38
CA LYS A 409 -14.45 -19.61 -26.33
C LYS A 409 -15.53 -20.69 -26.38
N PHE A 410 -15.14 -21.96 -26.25
CA PHE A 410 -16.04 -23.08 -26.52
C PHE A 410 -16.62 -23.65 -25.22
N ASN A 411 -17.95 -23.72 -25.15
CA ASN A 411 -18.72 -24.17 -24.00
C ASN A 411 -18.26 -23.58 -22.64
N PRO A 412 -17.98 -22.26 -22.54
CA PRO A 412 -17.61 -21.67 -21.26
C PRO A 412 -18.80 -21.79 -20.30
N ASN A 413 -18.55 -22.30 -19.10
CA ASN A 413 -19.54 -22.29 -18.04
C ASN A 413 -18.89 -21.97 -16.68
N ILE A 414 -19.49 -21.00 -15.98
CA ILE A 414 -19.10 -20.53 -14.66
C ILE A 414 -20.21 -20.93 -13.70
N ASN A 415 -19.90 -21.82 -12.76
CA ASN A 415 -20.84 -22.28 -11.75
C ASN A 415 -20.42 -21.81 -10.36
N SER A 416 -21.40 -21.70 -9.46
CA SER A 416 -21.16 -21.45 -8.04
C SER A 416 -20.34 -20.19 -7.74
N PHE A 417 -20.53 -19.13 -8.53
CA PHE A 417 -19.89 -17.83 -8.27
C PHE A 417 -20.36 -17.28 -6.92
N LYS A 418 -19.44 -17.21 -5.96
CA LYS A 418 -19.73 -16.80 -4.59
C LYS A 418 -18.61 -15.96 -4.02
N ILE A 419 -18.98 -15.10 -3.09
CA ILE A 419 -18.04 -14.40 -2.23
C ILE A 419 -17.90 -15.21 -0.95
N ASN A 420 -16.67 -15.60 -0.62
CA ASN A 420 -16.38 -16.33 0.60
C ASN A 420 -16.11 -15.33 1.72
N VAL A 421 -16.90 -15.48 2.79
CA VAL A 421 -16.75 -14.78 4.05
C VAL A 421 -16.66 -15.81 5.17
N SER A 422 -15.86 -15.51 6.19
CA SER A 422 -15.68 -16.40 7.35
C SER A 422 -16.77 -16.12 8.38
N ASP A 423 -18.01 -16.50 8.07
CA ASP A 423 -19.14 -16.33 8.98
C ASP A 423 -19.43 -17.65 9.73
N ASN A 424 -19.49 -17.59 11.06
CA ASN A 424 -19.88 -18.70 11.92
C ASN A 424 -21.35 -18.56 12.32
N ASN A 425 -22.14 -19.59 12.04
CA ASN A 425 -23.56 -19.63 12.35
C ASN A 425 -23.80 -20.49 13.60
N VAL A 426 -24.17 -19.85 14.70
CA VAL A 426 -24.50 -20.53 15.96
C VAL A 426 -26.02 -20.62 16.09
N THR A 427 -26.55 -21.82 15.88
CA THR A 427 -27.97 -22.12 16.12
C THR A 427 -28.25 -22.11 17.62
N THR A 428 -29.35 -21.47 18.02
CA THR A 428 -29.73 -21.36 19.43
C THR A 428 -30.66 -22.52 19.81
N ILE A 429 -30.47 -23.10 20.99
CA ILE A 429 -31.45 -24.02 21.55
C ILE A 429 -32.58 -23.17 22.15
N GLY A 430 -33.68 -23.03 21.40
CA GLY A 430 -34.91 -22.35 21.85
C GLY A 430 -35.14 -20.93 21.34
N GLY A 431 -34.23 -20.34 20.55
CA GLY A 431 -34.45 -19.04 19.90
C GLY A 431 -35.03 -19.16 18.49
N LYS A 432 -35.77 -18.14 18.03
CA LYS A 432 -36.35 -18.10 16.67
C LYS A 432 -35.31 -17.86 15.57
N THR A 433 -34.16 -17.26 15.91
CA THR A 433 -33.12 -16.86 14.96
C THR A 433 -31.72 -17.26 15.46
N PRO A 434 -30.79 -17.63 14.55
CA PRO A 434 -29.41 -17.91 14.90
C PRO A 434 -28.58 -16.64 15.15
N PHE A 435 -27.42 -16.79 15.79
CA PHE A 435 -26.39 -15.76 15.87
C PHE A 435 -25.36 -15.96 14.76
N ILE A 436 -24.96 -14.87 14.10
CA ILE A 436 -23.94 -14.87 13.05
C ILE A 436 -22.74 -14.08 13.58
N ASN A 437 -21.60 -14.76 13.72
CA ASN A 437 -20.34 -14.15 14.13
C ASN A 437 -19.35 -14.21 12.98
N ARG A 438 -18.90 -13.06 12.47
CA ARG A 438 -17.86 -12.99 11.45
C ARG A 438 -16.48 -13.16 12.10
N ASN A 439 -15.75 -14.20 11.70
CA ASN A 439 -14.43 -14.52 12.19
C ASN A 439 -13.36 -14.15 11.15
N GLY A 440 -13.00 -12.86 11.13
CA GLY A 440 -12.00 -12.29 10.23
C GLY A 440 -12.59 -11.53 9.04
N ASN A 441 -11.82 -10.59 8.50
CA ASN A 441 -12.15 -9.81 7.31
C ASN A 441 -11.69 -10.55 6.04
N MET A 442 -12.21 -11.76 5.82
CA MET A 442 -12.00 -12.47 4.55
C MET A 442 -13.13 -12.11 3.59
N TYR A 443 -12.77 -11.64 2.39
CA TYR A 443 -13.72 -11.28 1.34
C TYR A 443 -13.08 -11.56 -0.03
N TYR A 444 -13.30 -12.75 -0.58
CA TYR A 444 -12.72 -13.15 -1.86
C TYR A 444 -13.70 -13.98 -2.68
N ARG A 445 -13.65 -13.83 -4.00
CA ARG A 445 -14.50 -14.55 -4.95
C ARG A 445 -13.95 -15.96 -5.22
N SER A 446 -14.85 -16.92 -5.38
CA SER A 446 -14.50 -18.24 -5.92
C SER A 446 -15.59 -18.76 -6.84
N PHE A 447 -15.21 -19.48 -7.89
CA PHE A 447 -16.14 -20.07 -8.84
C PHE A 447 -15.52 -21.29 -9.52
N ALA A 448 -16.36 -22.17 -10.05
CA ALA A 448 -15.91 -23.27 -10.90
C ALA A 448 -15.96 -22.81 -12.37
N LEU A 449 -14.85 -22.96 -13.08
CA LEU A 449 -14.72 -22.62 -14.50
C LEU A 449 -14.58 -23.91 -15.32
N THR A 450 -15.32 -23.97 -16.43
CA THR A 450 -15.25 -25.09 -17.38
C THR A 450 -15.25 -24.57 -18.81
N GLY A 451 -14.66 -25.33 -19.73
CA GLY A 451 -14.64 -25.01 -21.16
C GLY A 451 -14.03 -26.13 -21.99
N THR A 452 -14.11 -26.02 -23.32
CA THR A 452 -13.56 -26.99 -24.27
C THR A 452 -12.24 -26.47 -24.85
N ILE A 453 -11.18 -27.27 -24.75
CA ILE A 453 -9.85 -27.02 -25.32
C ILE A 453 -9.82 -27.51 -26.76
N ALA A 454 -9.57 -26.61 -27.69
CA ALA A 454 -9.36 -26.90 -29.11
C ALA A 454 -8.37 -25.90 -29.70
N TYR A 455 -7.44 -26.32 -30.55
CA TYR A 455 -6.45 -25.43 -31.17
C TYR A 455 -7.09 -24.25 -31.93
N GLU A 456 -8.29 -24.43 -32.47
CA GLU A 456 -9.08 -23.39 -33.14
C GLU A 456 -9.53 -22.26 -32.21
N MET A 457 -9.39 -22.41 -30.88
CA MET A 457 -9.63 -21.33 -29.93
C MET A 457 -8.53 -20.25 -30.01
N ASP A 458 -7.35 -20.58 -30.52
CA ASP A 458 -6.17 -19.71 -30.59
C ASP A 458 -5.84 -19.30 -32.04
N VAL A 459 -6.81 -18.64 -32.69
CA VAL A 459 -6.74 -18.26 -34.11
C VAL A 459 -5.54 -17.35 -34.41
N GLU A 460 -5.21 -16.46 -33.48
CA GLU A 460 -4.12 -15.49 -33.62
C GLU A 460 -2.81 -15.92 -32.95
N HIS A 461 -2.73 -17.16 -32.45
CA HIS A 461 -1.53 -17.71 -31.83
C HIS A 461 -1.03 -16.92 -30.60
N GLN A 462 -1.97 -16.37 -29.84
CA GLN A 462 -1.73 -15.58 -28.62
C GLN A 462 -1.42 -16.49 -27.40
N PHE A 463 -1.82 -17.76 -27.47
CA PHE A 463 -1.45 -18.76 -26.47
C PHE A 463 -0.23 -19.57 -26.93
N ALA A 464 -0.27 -20.12 -28.15
CA ALA A 464 0.79 -20.98 -28.67
C ALA A 464 1.01 -20.77 -30.17
N THR A 465 2.27 -20.52 -30.55
CA THR A 465 2.69 -20.49 -31.94
C THR A 465 3.05 -21.89 -32.42
N ARG A 466 3.07 -22.13 -33.75
CA ARG A 466 3.58 -23.40 -34.28
C ARG A 466 5.04 -23.66 -33.89
N SER A 467 5.82 -22.60 -33.68
CA SER A 467 7.18 -22.71 -33.18
C SER A 467 7.22 -23.23 -31.74
N SER A 468 6.36 -22.74 -30.85
CA SER A 468 6.29 -23.26 -29.47
C SER A 468 5.76 -24.69 -29.41
N ILE A 469 4.86 -25.07 -30.33
CA ILE A 469 4.30 -26.42 -30.39
C ILE A 469 5.32 -27.48 -30.88
N TYR A 470 6.11 -27.19 -31.93
CA TYR A 470 6.99 -28.20 -32.54
C TYR A 470 8.48 -27.97 -32.34
N GLY A 471 8.89 -26.78 -31.88
CA GLY A 471 10.29 -26.39 -31.76
C GLY A 471 11.08 -26.62 -33.06
N GLU A 472 12.23 -27.29 -32.95
CA GLU A 472 13.14 -27.58 -34.06
C GLU A 472 12.52 -28.49 -35.14
N TRP A 473 11.43 -29.20 -34.83
CA TRP A 473 10.79 -30.17 -35.73
C TRP A 473 9.73 -29.54 -36.65
N ILE A 474 9.53 -28.22 -36.59
CA ILE A 474 8.48 -27.53 -37.36
C ILE A 474 8.52 -27.85 -38.86
N ASN A 475 9.72 -27.93 -39.46
CA ASN A 475 9.89 -28.22 -40.89
C ASN A 475 9.54 -29.68 -41.23
N VAL A 476 9.83 -30.61 -40.32
CA VAL A 476 9.52 -32.04 -40.49
C VAL A 476 8.00 -32.25 -40.41
N TYR A 477 7.35 -31.67 -39.41
CA TYR A 477 5.89 -31.72 -39.28
C TYR A 477 5.18 -30.99 -40.42
N GLY A 478 5.67 -29.82 -40.83
CA GLY A 478 5.15 -29.10 -41.99
C GLY A 478 5.16 -29.96 -43.26
N SER A 479 6.29 -30.62 -43.53
CA SER A 479 6.41 -31.53 -44.68
C SER A 479 5.49 -32.76 -44.56
N TYR A 480 5.34 -33.32 -43.36
CA TYR A 480 4.43 -34.43 -43.10
C TYR A 480 2.97 -34.06 -43.36
N PHE A 481 2.52 -32.88 -42.90
CA PHE A 481 1.14 -32.42 -43.09
C PHE A 481 0.78 -32.24 -44.57
N VAL A 482 1.68 -31.62 -45.34
CA VAL A 482 1.50 -31.46 -46.79
C VAL A 482 1.40 -32.82 -47.48
N ASN A 483 2.33 -33.74 -47.18
CA ASN A 483 2.37 -35.06 -47.81
C ASN A 483 1.17 -35.95 -47.47
N ARG A 484 0.49 -35.71 -46.35
CA ARG A 484 -0.66 -36.50 -45.88
C ARG A 484 -2.00 -35.78 -46.00
N TYR A 485 -2.03 -34.59 -46.61
CA TYR A 485 -3.24 -33.76 -46.72
C TYR A 485 -3.93 -33.52 -45.36
N ILE A 486 -3.12 -33.32 -44.31
CA ILE A 486 -3.61 -32.98 -42.97
C ILE A 486 -3.97 -31.49 -42.97
N ASN A 487 -5.19 -31.20 -42.54
CA ASN A 487 -5.75 -29.86 -42.40
C ASN A 487 -6.12 -29.59 -40.94
N GLN A 488 -6.49 -28.35 -40.60
CA GLN A 488 -6.80 -27.97 -39.21
C GLN A 488 -7.86 -28.89 -38.56
N GLN A 489 -8.83 -29.39 -39.32
CA GLN A 489 -9.93 -30.21 -38.82
C GLN A 489 -9.53 -31.66 -38.48
N ASN A 490 -8.43 -32.17 -39.04
CA ASN A 490 -7.97 -33.55 -38.81
C ASN A 490 -6.55 -33.63 -38.20
N ASP A 491 -5.99 -32.49 -37.79
CA ASP A 491 -4.66 -32.39 -37.20
C ASP A 491 -4.64 -32.79 -35.72
N ARG A 492 -4.70 -34.10 -35.49
CA ARG A 492 -4.69 -34.68 -34.14
C ARG A 492 -3.39 -34.45 -33.38
N ILE A 493 -2.28 -34.19 -34.07
CA ILE A 493 -0.98 -33.99 -33.44
C ILE A 493 -0.95 -32.59 -32.83
N THR A 494 -1.30 -31.57 -33.61
CA THR A 494 -1.40 -30.19 -33.10
C THR A 494 -2.37 -30.07 -31.95
N GLN A 495 -3.55 -30.68 -32.08
CA GLN A 495 -4.56 -30.68 -31.02
C GLN A 495 -4.03 -31.31 -29.73
N ARG A 496 -3.24 -32.39 -29.83
CA ARG A 496 -2.61 -33.03 -28.69
C ARG A 496 -1.57 -32.10 -28.04
N GLU A 497 -0.61 -31.62 -28.81
CA GLU A 497 0.49 -30.79 -28.27
C GLU A 497 -0.04 -29.47 -27.70
N PHE A 498 -1.00 -28.82 -28.38
CA PHE A 498 -1.67 -27.64 -27.85
C PHE A 498 -2.38 -27.91 -26.52
N ARG A 499 -3.07 -29.06 -26.39
CA ARG A 499 -3.69 -29.46 -25.12
C ARG A 499 -2.66 -29.65 -24.01
N GLU A 500 -1.50 -30.24 -24.28
CA GLU A 500 -0.45 -30.39 -23.27
C GLU A 500 0.04 -29.01 -22.81
N LEU A 501 0.23 -28.04 -23.72
CA LEU A 501 0.58 -26.66 -23.35
C LEU A 501 -0.51 -25.98 -22.50
N VAL A 502 -1.78 -26.16 -22.87
CA VAL A 502 -2.91 -25.65 -22.07
C VAL A 502 -2.95 -26.31 -20.70
N MET A 503 -2.68 -27.62 -20.62
CA MET A 503 -2.64 -28.35 -19.37
C MET A 503 -1.52 -27.81 -18.47
N ASP A 504 -0.30 -27.67 -18.98
CA ASP A 504 0.83 -27.09 -18.24
C ASP A 504 0.52 -25.66 -17.76
N PHE A 505 -0.10 -24.84 -18.61
CA PHE A 505 -0.55 -23.50 -18.23
C PHE A 505 -1.59 -23.56 -17.10
N LEU A 506 -2.61 -24.41 -17.19
CA LEU A 506 -3.66 -24.51 -16.17
C LEU A 506 -3.14 -25.06 -14.83
N TYR A 507 -2.19 -26.01 -14.85
CA TYR A 507 -1.56 -26.58 -13.65
C TYR A 507 -0.39 -25.76 -13.10
N SER A 508 0.10 -24.76 -13.84
CA SER A 508 1.13 -23.83 -13.38
C SER A 508 0.72 -23.20 -12.05
N ASP A 509 1.65 -23.16 -11.10
CA ASP A 509 1.43 -22.58 -9.77
C ASP A 509 1.29 -21.04 -9.80
N LYS A 510 1.52 -20.43 -10.97
CA LYS A 510 1.44 -18.98 -11.16
C LYS A 510 -0.01 -18.50 -11.25
N PRO A 511 -0.34 -17.37 -10.60
CA PRO A 511 -1.63 -16.71 -10.76
C PRO A 511 -1.94 -16.31 -12.20
N LYS A 512 -3.23 -16.17 -12.47
CA LYS A 512 -3.76 -15.81 -13.79
C LYS A 512 -4.81 -14.72 -13.63
N LEU A 513 -4.91 -13.87 -14.63
CA LEU A 513 -5.98 -12.89 -14.73
C LEU A 513 -7.13 -13.53 -15.52
N PHE A 514 -8.22 -13.82 -14.81
CA PHE A 514 -9.49 -14.19 -15.44
C PHE A 514 -10.22 -12.92 -15.88
N ARG A 515 -10.66 -12.90 -17.14
CA ARG A 515 -11.33 -11.73 -17.74
C ARG A 515 -12.58 -12.17 -18.48
N SER A 516 -13.67 -11.47 -18.26
CA SER A 516 -14.94 -11.73 -18.93
C SER A 516 -15.82 -10.49 -18.88
N THR A 517 -16.78 -10.39 -19.80
CA THR A 517 -17.74 -9.28 -19.80
C THR A 517 -18.72 -9.29 -18.63
N PRO A 518 -19.30 -10.43 -18.22
CA PRO A 518 -20.27 -10.43 -17.12
C PRO A 518 -19.63 -10.36 -15.73
N GLU A 519 -18.49 -11.03 -15.51
CA GLU A 519 -17.85 -11.12 -14.18
C GLU A 519 -16.70 -10.12 -13.97
N GLY A 520 -16.26 -9.43 -15.03
CA GLY A 520 -15.18 -8.46 -14.99
C GLY A 520 -13.80 -9.11 -14.91
N ASN A 521 -12.83 -8.36 -14.38
CA ASN A 521 -11.47 -8.84 -14.14
C ASN A 521 -11.33 -9.42 -12.71
N ILE A 522 -10.74 -10.61 -12.61
CA ILE A 522 -10.49 -11.29 -11.34
C ILE A 522 -9.11 -11.95 -11.39
N LEU A 523 -8.25 -11.59 -10.45
CA LEU A 523 -6.94 -12.22 -10.31
C LEU A 523 -7.09 -13.53 -9.53
N VAL A 524 -6.88 -14.66 -10.20
CA VAL A 524 -7.23 -15.98 -9.68
C VAL A 524 -6.04 -16.93 -9.63
N ARG A 525 -6.12 -17.87 -8.68
CA ARG A 525 -5.36 -19.12 -8.70
C ARG A 525 -6.30 -20.27 -9.04
N LEU A 526 -5.87 -21.13 -9.96
CA LEU A 526 -6.64 -22.29 -10.39
C LEU A 526 -6.25 -23.51 -9.56
N THR A 527 -7.24 -24.22 -9.02
CA THR A 527 -7.08 -25.49 -8.31
C THR A 527 -8.03 -26.53 -8.88
N ASP A 528 -7.84 -27.80 -8.51
CA ASP A 528 -8.71 -28.91 -8.94
C ASP A 528 -8.90 -29.00 -10.46
N VAL A 529 -7.82 -28.69 -11.21
CA VAL A 529 -7.81 -28.80 -12.66
C VAL A 529 -8.03 -30.27 -13.04
N SER A 530 -8.96 -30.52 -13.96
CA SER A 530 -9.23 -31.85 -14.53
C SER A 530 -9.56 -31.72 -16.00
N LEU A 531 -9.14 -32.71 -16.81
CA LEU A 531 -9.40 -32.76 -18.25
C LEU A 531 -10.16 -34.05 -18.58
N THR A 532 -11.26 -33.93 -19.31
CA THR A 532 -12.11 -35.04 -19.75
C THR A 532 -12.15 -35.11 -21.28
N PRO A 533 -11.81 -36.25 -21.91
CA PRO A 533 -11.86 -36.37 -23.36
C PRO A 533 -13.31 -36.31 -23.87
N ASN A 534 -13.55 -35.51 -24.92
CA ASN A 534 -14.85 -35.48 -25.56
C ASN A 534 -15.06 -36.74 -26.41
N GLN A 535 -15.99 -37.61 -25.98
CA GLN A 535 -16.22 -38.90 -26.62
C GLN A 535 -16.89 -38.79 -27.99
N GLN A 536 -17.70 -37.75 -28.21
CA GLN A 536 -18.45 -37.57 -29.47
C GLN A 536 -17.54 -37.17 -30.63
N LEU A 537 -16.44 -36.48 -30.33
CA LEU A 537 -15.44 -36.04 -31.32
C LEU A 537 -14.20 -36.94 -31.35
N GLY A 538 -14.38 -38.23 -31.05
CA GLY A 538 -13.33 -39.23 -31.16
C GLY A 538 -12.12 -38.98 -30.24
N ARG A 539 -12.33 -38.28 -29.11
CA ARG A 539 -11.30 -37.88 -28.14
C ARG A 539 -10.22 -36.95 -28.71
N MET A 540 -10.56 -36.21 -29.76
CA MET A 540 -9.66 -35.22 -30.36
C MET A 540 -9.53 -33.97 -29.50
N ILE A 541 -10.65 -33.49 -28.95
CA ILE A 541 -10.73 -32.33 -28.06
C ILE A 541 -11.11 -32.76 -26.65
N TYR A 542 -10.80 -31.90 -25.68
CA TYR A 542 -10.96 -32.18 -24.25
C TYR A 542 -11.72 -31.04 -23.58
N ASP A 543 -12.59 -31.37 -22.64
CA ASP A 543 -13.22 -30.41 -21.76
C ASP A 543 -12.38 -30.29 -20.48
N PHE A 544 -12.14 -29.07 -20.01
CA PHE A 544 -11.46 -28.82 -18.74
C PHE A 544 -12.44 -28.32 -17.68
N SER A 545 -12.11 -28.59 -16.42
CA SER A 545 -12.76 -28.01 -15.25
C SER A 545 -11.72 -27.58 -14.24
N CYS A 546 -11.92 -26.45 -13.57
CA CYS A 546 -11.11 -26.02 -12.44
C CYS A 546 -11.93 -25.17 -11.46
N VAL A 547 -11.36 -24.93 -10.28
CA VAL A 547 -11.87 -23.96 -9.31
C VAL A 547 -10.95 -22.75 -9.35
N ALA A 548 -11.51 -21.58 -9.66
CA ALA A 548 -10.82 -20.31 -9.61
C ALA A 548 -11.07 -19.64 -8.26
N THR A 549 -10.01 -19.26 -7.57
CA THR A 549 -10.06 -18.55 -6.28
C THR A 549 -9.34 -17.21 -6.42
N GLU A 550 -10.02 -16.12 -6.08
CA GLU A 550 -9.43 -14.78 -6.06
C GLU A 550 -8.30 -14.69 -5.02
N ILE A 551 -7.18 -14.09 -5.41
CA ILE A 551 -5.97 -14.00 -4.58
C ILE A 551 -5.48 -12.58 -4.33
N GLY A 552 -6.12 -11.57 -4.91
CA GLY A 552 -5.75 -10.18 -4.75
C GLY A 552 -6.52 -9.26 -5.70
N ASP A 553 -6.35 -7.97 -5.48
CA ASP A 553 -7.02 -6.95 -6.29
C ASP A 553 -6.43 -6.85 -7.70
N CYS A 554 -7.26 -6.42 -8.64
CA CYS A 554 -6.89 -6.18 -10.03
C CYS A 554 -6.17 -4.83 -10.19
N SER A 555 -4.89 -4.77 -9.78
CA SER A 555 -4.03 -3.59 -9.92
C SER A 555 -2.80 -3.86 -10.78
N ILE A 556 -2.21 -2.81 -11.36
CA ILE A 556 -0.99 -2.92 -12.16
C ILE A 556 0.18 -3.46 -11.31
N GLU A 557 0.26 -3.10 -10.03
CA GLU A 557 1.28 -3.62 -9.11
C GLU A 557 1.16 -5.13 -8.95
N ASN A 558 -0.06 -5.64 -8.76
CA ASN A 558 -0.30 -7.08 -8.66
C ASN A 558 -0.05 -7.77 -10.00
N TYR A 559 -0.43 -7.17 -11.12
CA TYR A 559 -0.16 -7.76 -12.44
C TYR A 559 1.35 -7.87 -12.74
N LYS A 560 2.15 -6.88 -12.32
CA LYS A 560 3.61 -6.94 -12.38
C LYS A 560 4.17 -8.01 -11.44
N LEU A 561 3.69 -8.06 -10.20
CA LEU A 561 4.12 -9.03 -9.20
C LEU A 561 3.91 -10.48 -9.66
N TYR A 562 2.81 -10.74 -10.36
CA TYR A 562 2.43 -12.08 -10.81
C TYR A 562 2.75 -12.35 -12.29
N GLU A 563 3.51 -11.47 -12.95
CA GLU A 563 3.94 -11.64 -14.34
C GLU A 563 2.78 -11.95 -15.30
N ILE A 564 1.66 -11.22 -15.15
CA ILE A 564 0.44 -11.48 -15.96
C ILE A 564 0.72 -11.25 -17.45
N GLN A 565 1.47 -10.20 -17.76
CA GLN A 565 1.99 -9.90 -19.09
C GLN A 565 3.39 -9.29 -18.97
N ASP A 566 4.05 -9.04 -20.11
CA ASP A 566 5.29 -8.28 -20.12
C ASP A 566 4.99 -6.77 -19.94
N PHE A 567 5.52 -6.19 -18.86
CA PHE A 567 5.40 -4.76 -18.55
C PHE A 567 6.65 -3.97 -18.97
N GLY A 568 7.64 -4.63 -19.58
CA GLY A 568 8.91 -4.01 -19.98
C GLY A 568 9.80 -3.62 -18.80
N GLU A 569 10.63 -2.59 -18.99
CA GLU A 569 11.72 -2.18 -18.07
C GLU A 569 11.34 -1.22 -16.95
#